data_AF-A0A7W7AML4-F1
#
_entry.id   AF-A0A7W7AML4-F1
#
_cell.length_a   1.000
_cell.length_b   1.000
_cell.length_c   1.000
_cell.angle_alpha   90.00
_cell.angle_beta   90.00
_cell.angle_gamma   90.00
#
_symmetry.space_group_name_H-M   'P 1'
#
loop_
_entity.id
_entity.type
_entity.pdbx_description
1 polymer ?
#
loop_
_entity_poly.entity_id
_entity_poly.type
_entity_poly.pdbx_seq_one_letter_code
_entity_poly.pdbx_strand_id
1 'polypeptide(L)' 'MTVGRDYMLKKTSGPSGPKYLLDTKVVPRLVNTAGTAEVWLDRAAVRLGQRPAVLVAGAAGLAAALLFGALRRGNAAT' A
#
# COMPACT_ATOMS: atom_id res chain seq x y z
N MET A 1 -3.40 30.98 -16.95
CA MET A 1 -3.99 31.17 -15.61
C MET A 1 -2.96 31.81 -14.71
N THR A 2 -3.08 33.11 -14.43
CA THR A 2 -2.25 33.83 -13.46
C THR A 2 -2.98 33.83 -12.13
N VAL A 3 -2.40 33.20 -11.11
CA VAL A 3 -3.00 33.15 -9.77
C VAL A 3 -2.83 34.53 -9.12
N GLY A 4 -3.93 35.25 -8.90
CA GLY A 4 -3.94 36.65 -8.41
C GLY A 4 -3.65 36.76 -6.91
N ARG A 5 -2.94 37.82 -6.47
CA ARG A 5 -2.42 38.03 -5.08
C ARG A 5 -3.41 37.75 -3.94
N ASP A 6 -4.70 37.86 -4.22
CA ASP A 6 -5.83 37.53 -3.38
C ASP A 6 -5.95 36.03 -3.03
N TYR A 7 -5.29 35.13 -3.75
CA TYR A 7 -5.24 33.70 -3.45
C TYR A 7 -4.63 33.40 -2.08
N MET A 8 -3.73 34.26 -1.58
CA MET A 8 -3.15 34.14 -0.24
C MET A 8 -4.05 34.69 0.87
N LEU A 9 -5.07 35.48 0.52
CA LEU A 9 -5.97 36.13 1.48
C LEU A 9 -7.24 35.31 1.76
N LYS A 10 -7.51 34.29 0.94
CA LYS A 10 -8.69 33.44 1.07
C LYS A 10 -8.28 32.07 1.63
N LYS A 11 -8.61 31.81 2.90
CA LYS A 11 -8.55 30.43 3.41
C LYS A 11 -9.53 29.60 2.60
N THR A 12 -9.01 28.54 1.99
CA THR A 12 -9.85 27.55 1.31
C THR A 12 -10.82 26.97 2.34
N SER A 13 -12.06 26.69 1.91
CA SER A 13 -12.93 25.78 2.66
C SER A 13 -12.13 24.49 2.92
N GLY A 14 -12.26 23.90 4.11
CA GLY A 14 -11.44 22.79 4.57
C GLY A 14 -11.32 21.61 3.59
N PRO A 15 -10.48 20.60 3.89
CA PRO A 15 -10.23 19.50 2.97
C PRO A 15 -11.53 18.86 2.49
N SER A 16 -11.60 18.57 1.19
CA SER A 16 -12.72 17.81 0.65
C SER A 16 -12.86 16.47 1.39
N GLY A 17 -14.09 15.95 1.53
CA GLY A 17 -14.34 14.69 2.23
C GLY A 17 -13.41 13.54 1.82
N PRO A 18 -13.17 13.31 0.51
CA PRO A 18 -12.21 12.31 0.06
C PRO A 18 -10.78 12.58 0.52
N LYS A 19 -10.30 13.84 0.46
CA LYS A 19 -8.96 14.21 0.91
C LYS A 19 -8.79 13.96 2.41
N TYR A 20 -9.78 14.36 3.21
CA TYR A 20 -9.77 14.12 4.65
C TYR A 20 -9.69 12.62 4.97
N LEU A 21 -10.47 11.78 4.28
CA LEU A 21 -10.46 10.33 4.49
C LEU A 21 -9.12 9.70 4.12
N LEU A 22 -8.53 10.10 3.00
CA LEU A 22 -7.22 9.60 2.57
C LEU A 22 -6.13 9.96 3.60
N ASP A 23 -6.05 11.25 3.95
CA ASP A 23 -4.97 11.78 4.78
C ASP A 23 -5.06 11.29 6.23
N THR A 24 -6.27 11.07 6.76
CA THR A 24 -6.46 10.71 8.18
C THR A 24 -6.64 9.22 8.45
N LYS A 25 -7.13 8.44 7.47
CA LYS A 25 -7.45 7.02 7.69
C LYS A 25 -6.66 6.09 6.79
N VAL A 26 -6.66 6.36 5.48
CA VAL A 26 -6.08 5.41 4.53
C VAL A 26 -4.57 5.43 4.58
N VAL A 27 -3.96 6.62 4.45
CA VAL A 27 -2.51 6.77 4.44
C VAL A 27 -1.89 6.29 5.75
N PRO A 28 -2.36 6.71 6.95
CA PRO A 28 -1.75 6.25 8.20
C PRO A 28 -1.86 4.73 8.39
N ARG A 29 -2.99 4.12 8.01
CA ARG A 29 -3.14 2.67 8.08
C ARG A 29 -2.15 1.96 7.18
N LEU A 30 -2.05 2.37 5.91
CA LEU A 30 -1.13 1.75 4.95
C LEU A 30 0.32 1.84 5.42
N VAL A 31 0.76 3.03 5.85
CA VAL A 31 2.13 3.24 6.33
C VAL A 31 2.42 2.39 7.58
N ASN A 32 1.49 2.35 8.55
CA ASN A 32 1.66 1.53 9.75
C ASN A 32 1.71 0.03 9.43
N THR A 33 0.87 -0.42 8.49
CA THR A 33 0.88 -1.83 8.06
C THR A 33 2.17 -2.19 7.34
N ALA A 34 2.68 -1.31 6.47
CA ALA A 34 3.93 -1.52 5.75
C ALA A 34 5.11 -1.60 6.72
N GLY A 35 5.24 -0.63 7.64
CA GLY A 35 6.31 -0.65 8.65
C GLY A 35 6.23 -1.87 9.58
N THR A 36 5.03 -2.31 9.95
CA THR A 36 4.86 -3.55 10.73
C THR A 36 5.33 -4.78 9.94
N ALA A 37 5.01 -4.85 8.65
CA ALA A 37 5.44 -5.94 7.78
C ALA A 37 6.96 -6.00 7.64
N GLU A 38 7.64 -4.86 7.53
CA GLU A 38 9.11 -4.78 7.50
C GLU A 38 9.74 -5.36 8.78
N VAL A 39 9.24 -4.97 9.96
CA VAL A 39 9.74 -5.51 11.24
C VAL A 39 9.54 -7.02 11.33
N TRP A 40 8.40 -7.53 10.87
CA TRP A 40 8.13 -8.96 10.83
C TRP A 40 9.04 -9.70 9.85
N LEU A 41 9.30 -9.11 8.69
CA LEU A 41 10.19 -9.65 7.67
C LEU A 41 11.61 -9.80 8.21
N ASP A 42 12.14 -8.77 8.87
CA ASP A 42 13.49 -8.82 9.45
C ASP A 42 13.57 -9.88 10.55
N ARG A 43 12.56 -9.98 11.41
CA ARG A 43 12.50 -11.03 12.43
C ARG A 43 12.43 -12.43 11.82
N ALA A 44 11.67 -12.60 10.75
CA ALA A 44 11.57 -13.88 10.05
C ALA A 44 12.90 -14.23 9.35
N ALA A 45 13.54 -13.26 8.71
CA ALA A 45 14.84 -13.42 8.07
C ALA A 45 15.90 -13.90 9.05
N VAL A 46 15.98 -13.27 10.23
CA VAL A 46 16.90 -13.68 11.30
C VAL A 46 16.59 -15.10 11.78
N ARG A 47 15.32 -15.43 12.03
CA ARG A 47 14.92 -16.77 12.52
C ARG A 47 15.18 -17.88 11.51
N LEU A 48 15.04 -17.59 10.23
CA LEU A 48 15.21 -18.56 9.14
C LEU A 48 16.64 -18.63 8.61
N GLY A 49 17.53 -17.72 9.04
CA GLY A 49 18.88 -17.61 8.50
C GLY A 49 18.88 -17.22 7.01
N GLN A 50 17.84 -16.54 6.54
CA GLN A 50 17.64 -16.18 5.14
C GLN A 50 17.72 -14.68 4.93
N ARG A 51 18.04 -14.24 3.72
CA ARG A 51 18.01 -12.81 3.37
C ARG A 51 16.55 -12.34 3.25
N PRO A 52 16.17 -11.15 3.76
CA PRO A 52 14.81 -10.61 3.63
C PRO A 52 14.29 -10.61 2.19
N ALA A 53 15.17 -10.30 1.22
CA ALA A 53 14.83 -10.31 -0.21
C ALA A 53 14.32 -11.67 -0.72
N VAL A 54 14.84 -12.79 -0.18
CA VAL A 54 14.40 -14.14 -0.56
C VAL A 54 12.97 -14.40 -0.07
N LEU A 55 12.66 -13.96 1.16
CA LEU A 55 11.32 -14.09 1.73
C LEU A 55 10.30 -13.24 0.96
N VAL A 56 10.68 -12.01 0.58
CA VAL A 56 9.83 -11.14 -0.26
C VAL A 56 9.60 -11.76 -1.63
N ALA A 57 10.66 -12.24 -2.30
CA ALA A 57 10.53 -12.89 -3.60
C ALA A 57 9.64 -14.14 -3.53
N GLY A 58 9.79 -14.96 -2.48
CA GLY A 58 8.94 -16.13 -2.25
C GLY A 58 7.47 -15.75 -2.03
N ALA A 59 7.20 -14.76 -1.18
CA ALA A 59 5.85 -14.27 -0.94
C ALA A 59 5.21 -13.69 -2.20
N ALA A 60 5.96 -12.88 -2.97
CA ALA A 60 5.50 -12.32 -4.24
C ALA A 60 5.21 -13.40 -5.28
N GLY A 61 6.08 -14.41 -5.40
CA GLY A 61 5.88 -15.54 -6.31
C GLY A 61 4.65 -16.36 -5.95
N LEU A 62 4.42 -16.62 -4.67
CA LEU A 62 3.22 -17.33 -4.20
C LEU A 62 1.95 -16.52 -4.46
N ALA A 63 1.96 -15.21 -4.19
CA ALA A 63 0.83 -14.34 -4.49
C ALA A 63 0.52 -14.32 -6.01
N ALA A 64 1.55 -14.20 -6.85
CA ALA A 64 1.38 -14.23 -8.30
C ALA A 64 0.81 -15.57 -8.79
N ALA A 65 1.30 -16.69 -8.26
CA ALA A 65 0.79 -18.03 -8.59
C ALA A 65 -0.68 -18.21 -8.20
N LEU A 66 -1.06 -17.74 -7.01
CA LEU A 66 -2.45 -17.78 -6.54
C LEU A 66 -3.38 -16.93 -7.40
N LEU A 67 -2.97 -15.69 -7.72
CA LEU A 67 -3.72 -14.79 -8.60
C LEU A 67 -3.91 -15.41 -9.98
N PHE A 68 -2.83 -15.93 -10.57
CA PHE A 68 -2.88 -16.58 -11.87
C PHE A 68 -3.76 -17.83 -11.87
N GLY A 69 -3.67 -18.65 -10.82
CA GLY A 69 -4.52 -19.82 -10.63
C GLY A 69 -6.00 -19.45 -10.50
N ALA A 70 -6.32 -18.39 -9.75
CA ALA A 70 -7.69 -17.90 -9.60
C ALA A 70 -8.26 -17.38 -10.92
N LEU A 71 -7.48 -16.60 -11.68
CA LEU A 71 -7.88 -16.10 -13.01
C LEU A 71 -8.12 -17.24 -14.00
N ARG A 72 -7.26 -18.26 -14.02
CA ARG A 72 -7.45 -19.44 -14.88
C ARG A 72 -8.69 -20.25 -14.53
N ARG A 73 -9.03 -20.39 -13.24
CA ARG A 73 -10.26 -21.05 -12.81
C ARG A 73 -11.51 -20.26 -13.19
N GLY A 74 -11.46 -18.94 -13.10
CA GLY A 74 -12.57 -18.06 -13.53
C GLY A 74 -12.88 -18.20 -15.02
N ASN A 75 -11.85 -18.27 -15.87
CA ASN A 75 -12.00 -18.42 -17.31
C ASN A 75 -12.42 -19.83 -17.76
N ALA A 76 -12.25 -20.86 -16.93
CA ALA A 76 -12.67 -22.23 -17.23
C ALA A 76 -14.13 -22.52 -16.84
N ALA A 77 -14.78 -21.60 -16.11
CA ALA A 77 -16.15 -21.73 -15.62
C ALA A 77 -17.19 -20.94 -16.44
N THR A 78 -16.74 -20.29 -17.53
CA THR A 78 -17.55 -19.57 -18.53
C THR A 78 -17.46 -20.26 -19.87
#